data_AF-A0A3N5KC80-F1
#
_entry.id   AF-A0A3N5KC80-F1
#
_cell.length_a   1.000
_cell.length_b   1.000
_cell.length_c   1.000
_cell.angle_alpha   90.00
_cell.angle_beta   90.00
_cell.angle_gamma   90.00
#
_symmetry.space_group_name_H-M   'P 1'
#
loop_
_entity.id
_entity.type
_entity.pdbx_description
1 polymer ?
#
loop_
_entity_poly.entity_id
_entity_poly.type
_entity_poly.pdbx_seq_one_letter_code
_entity_poly.pdbx_strand_id
1 'polypeptide(L)'
;MIGPVRGPEHLALIHRLGFYHVPVSAIAAARTGVAFVALYEPASRFGAATGVIREYAEVLRVSRALRRELPGLSWPGRGDADTPYYRFDLGPLLALPRPIANPERLRVVFRFPAAERFRRAATIRELGSATPDVPGTPPSRRLPRSAVREEEPRS
;
A
#
# COMPACT_ATOMS: atom_id res chain seq x y z
N MET A 1 5.26 -1.09 3.95
CA MET A 1 4.30 -1.11 2.82
C MET A 1 3.33 -2.27 3.02
N ILE A 2 2.06 -2.10 2.65
CA ILE A 2 1.10 -3.21 2.51
C ILE A 2 1.02 -3.58 1.04
N GLY A 3 1.47 -4.78 0.70
CA GLY A 3 1.48 -5.32 -0.66
C GLY A 3 0.35 -6.33 -0.88
N PRO A 4 -0.57 -6.11 -1.83
CA PRO A 4 -1.56 -7.13 -2.18
C PRO A 4 -0.88 -8.34 -2.84
N VAL A 5 -1.22 -9.53 -2.35
CA VAL A 5 -0.84 -10.81 -2.95
C VAL A 5 -1.87 -11.20 -4.00
N ARG A 6 -1.44 -11.93 -5.04
CA ARG A 6 -2.32 -12.25 -6.19
C ARG A 6 -3.09 -13.54 -6.01
N GLY A 7 -2.75 -14.34 -5.01
CA GLY A 7 -3.36 -15.63 -4.68
C GLY A 7 -2.34 -16.54 -3.98
N PRO A 8 -2.74 -17.77 -3.64
CA PRO A 8 -1.90 -18.72 -2.92
C PRO A 8 -0.56 -19.01 -3.61
N GLU A 9 -0.54 -19.14 -4.94
CA GLU A 9 0.70 -19.38 -5.70
C GLU A 9 1.71 -18.24 -5.59
N HIS A 10 1.23 -16.98 -5.61
CA HIS A 10 2.10 -15.82 -5.41
C HIS A 10 2.61 -15.78 -3.97
N LEU A 11 1.79 -16.12 -2.97
CA LEU A 11 2.23 -16.21 -1.58
C LEU A 11 3.33 -17.28 -1.42
N ALA A 12 3.11 -18.48 -1.98
CA ALA A 12 4.08 -19.56 -1.96
C ALA A 12 5.39 -19.20 -2.67
N LEU A 13 5.31 -18.41 -3.75
CA LEU A 13 6.50 -17.88 -4.43
C LEU A 13 7.31 -16.94 -3.51
N ILE A 14 6.63 -16.03 -2.80
CA ILE A 14 7.27 -15.10 -1.86
C ILE A 14 7.96 -15.88 -0.73
N HIS A 15 7.28 -16.87 -0.15
CA HIS A 15 7.84 -17.77 0.86
C HIS A 15 9.09 -18.51 0.36
N ARG A 16 9.05 -19.03 -0.87
CA ARG A 16 10.14 -19.83 -1.44
C ARG A 16 11.34 -18.99 -1.89
N LEU A 17 11.11 -17.83 -2.50
CA LEU A 17 12.15 -17.03 -3.16
C LEU A 17 12.60 -15.82 -2.35
N GLY A 18 11.89 -15.47 -1.28
CA GLY A 18 12.29 -14.39 -0.37
C GLY A 18 12.28 -13.01 -1.01
N PHE A 19 11.36 -12.74 -1.95
CA PHE A 19 11.19 -11.38 -2.47
C PHE A 19 9.72 -11.05 -2.75
N TYR A 20 9.40 -9.76 -2.68
CA TYR A 20 8.14 -9.18 -3.17
C TYR A 20 8.41 -8.25 -4.34
N HIS A 21 7.42 -8.05 -5.22
CA HIS A 21 7.60 -7.23 -6.42
C HIS A 21 6.44 -6.28 -6.69
N VAL A 22 6.73 -5.11 -7.26
CA VAL A 22 5.75 -4.08 -7.59
C VAL A 22 6.11 -3.44 -8.93
N PRO A 23 5.18 -3.30 -9.90
CA PRO A 23 5.46 -2.54 -11.12
C PRO A 23 5.90 -1.11 -10.77
N VAL A 24 6.91 -0.57 -11.44
CA VAL A 24 7.39 0.80 -11.17
C VAL A 24 6.26 1.83 -11.35
N SER A 25 5.32 1.58 -12.27
CA SER A 25 4.15 2.44 -12.49
C SER A 25 3.14 2.45 -11.34
N ALA A 26 3.25 1.53 -10.37
CA ALA A 26 2.25 1.35 -9.32
C ALA A 26 2.59 2.12 -8.02
N ILE A 27 3.85 2.48 -7.80
CA ILE A 27 4.29 3.24 -6.63
C ILE A 27 5.37 4.26 -7.02
N ALA A 28 5.36 5.43 -6.39
CA ALA A 28 6.41 6.42 -6.59
C ALA A 28 7.75 5.92 -6.03
N ALA A 29 8.87 6.29 -6.66
CA ALA A 29 10.23 5.90 -6.23
C ALA A 29 10.49 6.26 -4.75
N ALA A 30 10.04 7.44 -4.29
CA ALA A 30 10.16 7.87 -2.89
C ALA A 30 9.44 6.96 -1.88
N ARG A 31 8.53 6.09 -2.34
CA ARG A 31 7.80 5.12 -1.50
C ARG A 31 8.47 3.74 -1.44
N THR A 32 9.64 3.58 -2.04
CA THR A 32 10.39 2.31 -2.01
C THR A 32 11.23 2.12 -0.75
N GLY A 33 11.59 3.19 -0.04
CA GLY A 33 12.36 3.17 1.22
C GLY A 33 11.55 2.71 2.43
N VAL A 34 10.86 1.57 2.32
CA VAL A 34 10.07 0.97 3.41
C VAL A 34 10.89 -0.10 4.12
N ALA A 35 10.84 -0.11 5.45
CA ALA A 35 11.55 -1.12 6.24
C ALA A 35 10.89 -2.49 6.21
N PHE A 36 9.58 -2.57 5.94
CA PHE A 36 8.82 -3.82 5.96
C PHE A 36 7.81 -3.90 4.82
N VAL A 37 7.55 -5.12 4.34
CA VAL A 37 6.40 -5.45 3.49
C VAL A 37 5.46 -6.37 4.26
N ALA A 38 4.21 -5.94 4.40
CA ALA A 38 3.12 -6.73 4.95
C ALA A 38 2.26 -7.28 3.81
N LEU A 39 1.98 -8.58 3.84
CA LEU A 39 1.32 -9.30 2.76
C LEU A 39 -0.19 -9.30 2.97
N TYR A 40 -0.91 -8.55 2.12
CA TYR A 40 -2.37 -8.53 2.14
C TYR A 40 -2.93 -9.61 1.22
N GLU A 41 -3.66 -10.56 1.79
CA GLU A 41 -4.40 -11.62 1.11
C GLU A 41 -5.81 -11.14 0.78
N PRO A 42 -6.14 -10.84 -0.49
CA PRO A 42 -7.48 -10.40 -0.85
C PRO A 42 -8.48 -11.56 -0.74
N ALA A 43 -9.62 -11.35 -0.09
CA ALA A 43 -10.71 -12.33 0.04
C ALA A 43 -11.00 -13.09 -1.26
N SER A 44 -11.19 -12.36 -2.36
CA SER A 44 -11.55 -12.93 -3.67
C SER A 44 -10.47 -13.82 -4.29
N ARG A 45 -9.20 -13.69 -3.89
CA ARG A 45 -8.09 -14.51 -4.39
C ARG A 45 -7.80 -15.73 -3.51
N PHE A 46 -8.33 -15.73 -2.29
CA PHE A 46 -8.10 -16.77 -1.29
C PHE A 46 -9.39 -17.50 -0.88
N GLY A 47 -10.51 -17.23 -1.55
CA GLY A 47 -11.80 -17.88 -1.24
C GLY A 47 -12.33 -17.58 0.17
N ALA A 48 -11.93 -16.46 0.77
CA ALA A 48 -12.23 -16.12 2.16
C ALA A 48 -13.36 -15.08 2.25
N ALA A 49 -14.06 -15.05 3.39
CA ALA A 49 -15.12 -14.07 3.64
C ALA A 49 -14.61 -12.62 3.71
N THR A 50 -13.37 -12.44 4.17
CA THR A 50 -12.68 -11.15 4.33
C THR A 50 -11.20 -11.26 3.96
N GLY A 51 -10.62 -10.17 3.46
CA GLY A 51 -9.19 -10.09 3.21
C GLY A 51 -8.43 -9.86 4.51
N VAL A 52 -7.15 -10.24 4.54
CA VAL A 52 -6.39 -10.26 5.78
C VAL A 52 -4.90 -10.00 5.54
N ILE A 53 -4.22 -9.46 6.55
CA ILE A 53 -2.75 -9.47 6.64
C ILE A 53 -2.39 -10.40 7.78
N ARG A 54 -1.59 -11.42 7.48
CA ARG A 54 -1.11 -12.40 8.46
C ARG A 54 0.39 -12.31 8.66
N GLU A 55 1.11 -12.01 7.59
CA GLU A 55 2.56 -12.09 7.55
C GLU A 55 3.16 -10.77 7.08
N TYR A 56 4.36 -10.51 7.56
CA TYR A 56 5.20 -9.41 7.11
C TYR A 56 6.66 -9.84 7.12
N ALA A 57 7.49 -9.14 6.36
CA ALA A 57 8.92 -9.36 6.35
C ALA A 57 9.67 -8.03 6.29
N GLU A 58 10.88 -8.02 6.86
CA GLU A 58 11.83 -6.93 6.72
C GLU A 58 12.31 -6.83 5.27
N VAL A 59 12.49 -5.60 4.77
CA VAL A 59 13.10 -5.36 3.47
C VAL A 59 14.61 -5.22 3.68
N LEU A 60 15.36 -6.18 3.14
CA LEU A 60 16.82 -6.19 3.21
C LEU A 60 17.43 -5.32 2.10
N ARG A 61 16.80 -5.33 0.92
CA ARG A 61 17.27 -4.60 -0.26
C ARG A 61 16.11 -4.27 -1.18
N VAL A 62 16.23 -3.12 -1.87
CA VAL A 62 15.37 -2.79 -3.01
C VAL A 62 16.22 -2.66 -4.26
N SER A 63 15.77 -3.27 -5.35
CA SER A 63 16.40 -3.18 -6.67
C SER A 63 15.35 -2.94 -7.75
N ARG A 64 15.82 -2.47 -8.92
CA ARG A 64 15.00 -2.44 -10.14
C ARG A 64 15.31 -3.70 -10.95
N ALA A 65 14.28 -4.32 -11.49
CA ALA A 65 14.40 -5.50 -12.34
C ALA A 65 13.33 -5.42 -13.44
N LEU A 66 13.58 -6.08 -14.56
CA LEU A 66 12.58 -6.30 -15.60
C LEU A 66 11.70 -7.49 -15.22
N ARG A 67 10.48 -7.52 -15.75
CA ARG A 67 9.54 -8.61 -15.48
C ARG A 67 10.14 -9.99 -15.77
N ARG A 68 10.88 -10.14 -16.88
CA ARG A 68 11.55 -11.39 -17.25
C ARG A 68 12.64 -11.86 -16.27
N GLU A 69 13.16 -10.95 -15.45
CA GLU A 69 14.23 -11.23 -14.49
C GLU A 69 13.68 -11.68 -13.12
N LEU A 70 12.35 -11.60 -12.92
CA LEU A 70 11.69 -12.02 -11.68
C LEU A 70 11.30 -13.51 -11.76
N PRO A 71 11.99 -14.40 -11.02
CA PRO A 71 11.78 -15.84 -11.17
C PRO A 71 10.38 -16.27 -10.71
N GLY A 72 9.77 -17.20 -11.45
CA GLY A 72 8.46 -17.80 -11.11
C GLY A 72 7.25 -16.89 -11.36
N LEU A 73 7.45 -15.70 -11.95
CA LEU A 73 6.37 -14.79 -12.32
C LEU A 73 5.67 -15.23 -13.62
N SER A 74 4.93 -16.34 -13.57
CA SER A 74 4.28 -16.97 -14.73
C SER A 74 2.89 -16.40 -15.08
N TRP A 75 2.21 -15.76 -14.13
CA TRP A 75 0.83 -15.29 -14.34
C TRP A 75 0.76 -13.97 -15.12
N PRO A 76 -0.31 -13.74 -15.92
CA PRO A 76 -0.49 -12.50 -16.64
C PRO A 76 -0.49 -11.29 -15.69
N GLY A 77 0.39 -10.34 -15.99
CA GLY A 77 0.60 -9.09 -15.25
C GLY A 77 0.22 -7.88 -16.08
N ARG A 78 0.32 -6.69 -15.48
CA ARG A 78 0.30 -5.45 -16.26
C ARG A 78 1.68 -5.33 -16.92
N GLY A 79 1.71 -5.23 -18.24
CA GLY A 79 2.93 -5.06 -19.03
C GLY A 79 3.55 -6.35 -19.58
N ASP A 80 4.55 -6.16 -20.44
CA ASP A 80 5.34 -7.16 -21.14
C ASP A 80 6.60 -7.61 -20.37
N ALA A 81 7.45 -8.41 -21.01
CA ALA A 81 8.70 -8.92 -20.46
C ALA A 81 9.71 -7.82 -20.06
N ASP A 82 9.64 -6.64 -20.69
CA ASP A 82 10.49 -5.46 -20.47
C ASP A 82 9.90 -4.48 -19.46
N THR A 83 8.73 -4.77 -18.92
CA THR A 83 8.09 -3.88 -17.96
C THR A 83 8.93 -3.81 -16.69
N PRO A 84 9.27 -2.59 -16.21
CA PRO A 84 10.12 -2.43 -15.03
C PRO A 84 9.34 -2.62 -13.73
N TYR A 85 9.99 -3.32 -12.78
CA TYR A 85 9.50 -3.61 -11.43
C TYR A 85 10.52 -3.15 -10.39
N TYR A 86 10.02 -2.80 -9.21
CA TYR A 86 10.78 -2.84 -7.98
C TYR A 86 10.74 -4.25 -7.40
N ARG A 87 11.91 -4.79 -7.07
CA ARG A 87 12.10 -6.03 -6.32
C ARG A 87 12.54 -5.68 -4.91
N PHE A 88 11.79 -6.17 -3.93
CA PHE A 88 12.06 -6.05 -2.51
C PHE A 88 12.56 -7.40 -2.03
N ASP A 89 13.86 -7.53 -1.78
CA ASP A 89 14.41 -8.74 -1.16
C ASP A 89 14.05 -8.71 0.33
N LEU A 90 13.49 -9.82 0.80
CA LEU A 90 12.87 -9.94 2.11
C LEU A 90 13.72 -10.81 3.04
N GLY A 91 13.70 -10.47 4.32
CA GLY A 91 14.10 -11.39 5.38
C GLY A 91 13.07 -12.51 5.57
N PRO A 92 13.20 -13.30 6.65
CA PRO A 92 12.20 -14.31 7.02
C PRO A 92 10.80 -13.70 7.14
N LEU A 93 9.78 -14.41 6.66
CA LEU A 93 8.40 -14.02 6.89
C LEU A 93 8.04 -14.30 8.35
N LEU A 94 7.50 -13.29 9.01
CA LEU A 94 7.06 -13.33 10.39
C LEU A 94 5.54 -13.24 10.45
N ALA A 95 4.93 -14.11 11.25
CA ALA A 95 3.51 -14.03 11.56
C ALA A 95 3.23 -12.84 12.50
N LEU A 96 2.14 -12.12 12.23
CA LEU A 96 1.61 -11.14 13.17
C LEU A 96 1.01 -11.87 14.38
N PRO A 97 1.24 -11.38 15.61
CA PRO A 97 0.58 -11.92 16.80
C PRO A 97 -0.94 -11.89 16.69
N ARG A 98 -1.47 -10.88 15.99
CA ARG A 98 -2.88 -10.75 15.64
C ARG A 98 -3.01 -10.38 14.17
N PRO A 99 -3.73 -11.16 13.34
CA PRO A 99 -4.01 -10.80 11.96
C PRO A 99 -4.80 -9.51 11.83
N ILE A 100 -4.52 -8.73 10.77
CA ILE A 100 -5.25 -7.49 10.47
C ILE A 100 -6.31 -7.78 9.42
N ALA A 101 -7.59 -7.73 9.81
CA ALA A 101 -8.72 -8.10 8.95
C ALA A 101 -9.23 -6.92 8.10
N ASN A 102 -9.93 -7.21 7.00
CA ASN A 102 -10.59 -6.22 6.16
C ASN A 102 -12.10 -6.43 6.11
N PRO A 103 -12.81 -6.35 7.25
CA PRO A 103 -14.24 -6.69 7.32
C PRO A 103 -15.09 -5.83 6.37
N GLU A 104 -14.67 -4.59 6.15
CA GLU A 104 -15.32 -3.60 5.29
C GLU A 104 -14.97 -3.76 3.81
N ARG A 105 -14.13 -4.73 3.45
CA ARG A 105 -13.70 -5.01 2.07
C ARG A 105 -13.11 -3.78 1.39
N LEU A 106 -12.37 -2.95 2.13
CA LEU A 106 -11.71 -1.77 1.59
C LEU A 106 -10.73 -2.17 0.48
N ARG A 107 -10.68 -1.38 -0.59
CA ARG A 107 -9.66 -1.57 -1.63
C ARG A 107 -8.27 -1.35 -1.03
N VAL A 108 -7.40 -2.34 -1.16
CA VAL A 108 -6.00 -2.28 -0.73
C VAL A 108 -5.12 -2.33 -1.97
N VAL A 109 -4.58 -1.15 -2.33
CA VAL A 109 -3.52 -1.01 -3.33
C VAL A 109 -2.41 -0.23 -2.65
N PHE A 110 -1.26 -0.87 -2.45
CA PHE A 110 -0.01 -0.31 -1.90
C PHE A 110 -0.23 0.80 -0.85
N ARG A 111 -0.46 0.42 0.41
CA ARG A 111 -0.58 1.39 1.52
C ARG A 111 0.73 1.54 2.29
N PHE A 112 0.93 2.70 2.88
CA PHE A 112 2.16 3.07 3.59
C PHE A 112 1.84 3.59 5.00
N PRO A 113 1.26 2.75 5.88
CA PRO A 113 1.00 3.17 7.25
C PRO A 113 2.30 3.43 8.01
N ALA A 114 2.24 4.31 9.00
CA ALA A 114 3.30 4.44 10.00
C ALA A 114 3.44 3.13 10.79
N ALA A 115 4.67 2.82 11.24
CA ALA A 115 4.96 1.58 11.97
C ALA A 115 4.07 1.42 13.22
N GLU A 116 3.79 2.52 13.93
CA GLU A 116 2.97 2.49 15.14
C GLU A 116 1.52 2.09 14.85
N ARG A 117 0.93 2.60 13.76
CA ARG A 117 -0.42 2.21 13.33
C ARG A 117 -0.45 0.74 12.92
N PHE A 118 0.59 0.27 12.22
CA PHE A 118 0.69 -1.13 11.81
C PHE A 118 0.74 -2.09 13.00
N ARG A 119 1.49 -1.76 14.06
CA ARG A 119 1.62 -2.63 15.26
C ARG A 119 0.32 -2.77 16.06
N ARG A 120 -0.53 -1.75 16.06
CA ARG A 120 -1.76 -1.72 16.88
C ARG A 120 -3.03 -2.11 16.14
N ALA A 121 -3.01 -2.04 14.81
CA ALA A 121 -4.22 -2.23 14.01
C ALA A 121 -4.75 -3.67 14.09
N ALA A 122 -6.04 -3.79 14.33
CA ALA A 122 -6.80 -5.03 14.14
C ALA A 122 -7.51 -5.04 12.77
N THR A 123 -7.72 -3.88 12.16
CA THR A 123 -8.42 -3.75 10.88
C THR A 123 -7.67 -2.90 9.84
N ILE A 124 -7.93 -3.15 8.55
CA ILE A 124 -7.36 -2.34 7.44
C ILE A 124 -7.80 -0.87 7.52
N ARG A 125 -8.96 -0.57 8.12
CA ARG A 125 -9.41 0.81 8.35
C ARG A 125 -8.45 1.57 9.27
N GLU A 126 -8.02 0.94 10.36
CA GLU A 126 -7.14 1.54 11.37
C GLU A 126 -5.72 1.85 10.83
N LEU A 127 -5.30 1.16 9.78
CA LEU A 127 -4.04 1.45 9.08
C LEU A 127 -4.08 2.82 8.36
N GLY A 128 -5.27 3.38 8.13
CA GLY A 128 -5.47 4.67 7.46
C GLY A 128 -5.29 4.63 5.95
N SER A 129 -5.53 5.79 5.32
CA SER A 129 -5.18 6.09 3.93
C SER A 129 -3.72 6.58 3.85
N ALA A 130 -3.11 6.47 2.67
CA ALA A 130 -1.70 6.83 2.40
C ALA A 130 -1.42 8.35 2.41
N THR A 131 -2.14 9.14 3.22
CA THR A 131 -1.80 10.54 3.48
C THR A 131 -0.85 10.60 4.68
N PRO A 132 0.34 11.21 4.56
CA PRO A 132 1.08 11.58 5.76
C PRO A 132 0.17 12.44 6.61
N ASP A 133 0.11 12.12 7.90
CA ASP A 133 -0.49 12.97 8.91
C ASP A 133 0.25 14.31 8.83
N VAL A 134 -0.39 15.38 8.36
CA VAL A 134 0.08 16.74 8.57
C VAL A 134 -0.59 17.16 9.88
N PRO A 135 0.12 17.20 11.02
CA PRO A 135 -0.46 17.75 12.22
C PRO A 135 -0.59 19.26 12.00
N GLY A 136 -1.82 19.77 11.91
CA GLY A 136 -2.06 21.21 12.13
C GLY A 136 -2.70 22.05 11.03
N THR A 137 -3.50 21.50 10.12
CA THR A 137 -4.38 22.37 9.29
C THR A 137 -5.79 22.42 9.88
N PRO A 138 -6.17 23.46 10.64
CA PRO A 138 -7.58 23.67 10.96
C PRO A 138 -8.36 23.97 9.67
N PRO A 139 -9.66 23.61 9.59
CA PRO A 139 -10.46 23.90 8.42
C PRO A 139 -10.53 25.41 8.20
N SER A 140 -10.15 25.85 7.00
CA SER A 140 -10.26 27.25 6.59
C SER A 140 -11.70 27.72 6.79
N ARG A 141 -11.88 28.58 7.79
CA ARG A 141 -13.12 29.30 8.07
C ARG A 141 -13.46 30.11 6.81
N ARG A 142 -14.51 29.71 6.09
CA ARG A 142 -15.08 30.55 5.03
C ARG A 142 -15.53 31.87 5.68
N LEU A 143 -14.82 32.95 5.38
CA LEU A 143 -15.30 34.30 5.66
C LEU A 143 -16.50 34.57 4.73
N PRO A 144 -17.63 35.08 5.24
CA PRO A 144 -18.72 35.51 4.39
C PRO A 144 -18.27 36.72 3.56
N ARG A 145 -18.60 36.70 2.25
CA ARG A 145 -18.46 37.84 1.36
C ARG A 145 -19.40 38.95 1.85
N SER A 146 -18.84 39.95 2.53
CA SER A 146 -19.53 41.21 2.78
C SER A 146 -19.79 41.92 1.46
N ALA A 147 -21.04 42.35 1.30
CA ALA A 147 -21.55 43.11 0.18
C ALA A 147 -20.80 44.45 0.03
N VAL A 148 -20.32 44.72 -1.17
CA VAL A 148 -19.94 46.07 -1.59
C VAL A 148 -21.17 46.68 -2.25
N ARG A 149 -21.90 47.51 -1.48
CA ARG A 149 -22.68 48.61 -2.05
C ARG A 149 -21.67 49.72 -2.33
N GLU A 150 -21.48 50.07 -3.59
CA GLU A 150 -20.93 51.38 -3.94
C GLU A 150 -22.10 52.23 -4.43
N GLU A 151 -22.34 53.29 -3.68
CA GLU A 151 -23.24 54.38 -4.03
C GLU A 151 -22.60 55.29 -5.08
N GLU A 152 -23.50 55.78 -5.92
CA GLU A 152 -23.48 56.94 -6.81
C GLU A 152 -22.57 58.11 -6.34
N PRO A 153 -21.88 58.81 -7.26
CA PRO A 153 -21.49 60.18 -7.02
C PRO A 153 -22.37 61.14 -7.83
N ARG A 154 -23.05 62.03 -7.11
CA ARG A 154 -23.50 63.33 -7.63
C ARG A 154 -22.29 64.26 -7.77
N SER A 155 -22.14 64.88 -8.93
CA SER A 155 -21.81 66.30 -9.11
C SER A 155 -21.94 66.66 -10.59
#